data_AF-A0A920AWM3-F1
#
_entry.id   AF-A0A920AWM3-F1
#
_cell.length_a   1.000
_cell.length_b   1.000
_cell.length_c   1.000
_cell.angle_alpha   90.00
_cell.angle_beta   90.00
_cell.angle_gamma   90.00
#
_symmetry.space_group_name_H-M   'P 1'
#
loop_
_entity.id
_entity.type
_entity.pdbx_description
1 polymer ?
#
loop_
_entity_poly.entity_id
_entity_poly.type
_entity_poly.pdbx_seq_one_letter_code
_entity_poly.pdbx_strand_id
1 'polypeptide(L)'
;MSKSPIFTSSFNNPNMKRLILITVLLFIVSCQQKSKMDPNINPFFQEWNTPYEVPPFLDIKDEHYMPAYEQGMKENLEEIDVIVNNPEAPTFANTIEELERTENYFLR
;
A
#
# COMPACT_ATOMS: atom_id res chain seq x y z
N MET A 1 45.68 -19.71 -21.67
CA MET A 1 44.33 -19.15 -21.92
C MET A 1 44.31 -17.71 -21.41
N SER A 2 44.58 -16.77 -22.31
CA SER A 2 44.72 -15.34 -22.04
C SER A 2 43.33 -14.69 -21.94
N LYS A 3 43.00 -14.08 -20.81
CA LYS A 3 41.78 -13.27 -20.66
C LYS A 3 41.99 -11.97 -21.45
N SER A 4 41.12 -11.71 -22.42
CA SER A 4 41.18 -10.52 -23.28
C SER A 4 41.03 -9.22 -22.47
N PRO A 5 41.84 -8.18 -22.76
CA PRO A 5 42.03 -7.01 -21.88
C PRO A 5 40.91 -5.95 -21.95
N ILE A 6 39.83 -6.20 -22.69
CA ILE A 6 38.80 -5.18 -22.98
C ILE A 6 37.81 -5.01 -21.81
N PHE A 7 37.62 -6.03 -20.96
CA PHE A 7 36.62 -5.98 -19.90
C PHE A 7 37.12 -5.36 -18.57
N THR A 8 38.43 -5.25 -18.36
CA THR A 8 39.00 -4.82 -17.06
C THR A 8 39.25 -3.32 -16.94
N SER A 9 39.32 -2.57 -18.05
CA SER A 9 39.52 -1.11 -18.02
C SER A 9 38.24 -0.33 -17.67
N SER A 10 37.08 -0.89 -18.04
CA SER A 10 35.72 -0.53 -17.64
C SER A 10 35.65 -0.10 -16.17
N PHE A 11 35.88 -1.11 -15.31
CA PHE A 11 35.59 -1.09 -13.88
C PHE A 11 36.58 -0.33 -13.01
N ASN A 12 37.70 0.15 -13.56
CA ASN A 12 38.73 0.84 -12.77
C ASN A 12 38.62 2.36 -12.71
N ASN A 13 37.68 2.95 -13.46
CA ASN A 13 37.41 4.38 -13.38
C ASN A 13 36.73 4.74 -12.05
N PRO A 14 37.27 5.68 -11.25
CA PRO A 14 36.69 6.06 -9.96
C PRO A 14 35.25 6.58 -10.06
N ASN A 15 34.87 7.20 -11.18
CA ASN A 15 33.50 7.67 -11.41
C ASN A 15 32.54 6.51 -11.71
N MET A 16 33.00 5.48 -12.44
CA MET A 16 32.18 4.31 -12.74
C MET A 16 32.01 3.41 -11.51
N LYS A 17 33.03 3.33 -10.64
CA LYS A 17 32.90 2.68 -9.31
C LYS A 17 31.89 3.38 -8.42
N ARG A 18 31.90 4.72 -8.38
CA ARG A 18 30.90 5.51 -7.63
C ARG A 18 29.49 5.31 -8.19
N LEU A 19 29.34 5.29 -9.51
CA LEU A 19 28.06 5.04 -10.16
C LEU A 19 27.52 3.64 -9.83
N ILE A 20 28.38 2.61 -9.87
CA ILE A 20 28.00 1.24 -9.48
C ILE A 20 27.68 1.15 -7.98
N LEU A 21 28.43 1.85 -7.12
CA LEU A 21 28.15 1.86 -5.68
C LEU A 21 26.81 2.54 -5.37
N ILE A 22 26.47 3.64 -6.04
CA ILE A 22 25.20 4.35 -5.86
C ILE A 22 24.03 3.51 -6.36
N THR A 23 24.15 2.85 -7.52
CA THR A 23 23.09 1.99 -8.04
C THR A 23 22.89 0.74 -7.18
N VAL A 24 23.97 0.11 -6.71
CA VAL A 24 23.87 -1.00 -5.76
C VAL A 24 23.22 -0.54 -4.47
N LEU A 25 23.59 0.62 -3.90
CA LEU A 25 22.95 1.19 -2.70
C LEU A 25 21.44 1.41 -2.88
N LEU A 26 21.01 1.92 -4.03
CA LEU A 26 19.59 2.11 -4.35
C LEU A 26 18.81 0.79 -4.39
N PHE A 27 19.42 -0.29 -4.89
CA PHE A 27 18.80 -1.62 -4.91
C PHE A 27 18.66 -2.24 -3.50
N ILE A 28 19.56 -1.94 -2.55
CA ILE A 28 19.48 -2.49 -1.17
C ILE A 28 18.38 -1.84 -0.33
N VAL A 29 18.00 -0.59 -0.64
CA VAL A 29 16.91 0.13 0.06
C VAL A 29 15.54 -0.53 -0.20
N SER A 30 15.42 -1.30 -1.29
CA SER A 30 14.19 -2.01 -1.67
C SER A 30 13.82 -3.21 -0.76
N CYS A 31 14.61 -3.53 0.27
CA CYS A 31 14.45 -4.76 1.06
C CYS A 31 14.07 -4.55 2.55
N GLN A 32 13.52 -3.39 2.95
CA GLN A 32 13.17 -3.13 4.37
C GLN A 32 11.81 -2.47 4.62
N GLN A 33 10.71 -3.07 4.18
CA GLN A 33 9.40 -2.78 4.78
C GLN A 33 8.80 -4.06 5.36
N LYS A 34 9.30 -4.46 6.54
CA LYS A 34 8.45 -5.18 7.49
C LYS A 34 7.67 -4.11 8.25
N SER A 35 6.52 -3.74 7.69
CA SER A 35 5.53 -2.91 8.35
C SER A 35 5.17 -3.58 9.69
N LYS A 36 5.52 -2.92 10.79
CA LYS A 36 5.02 -3.27 12.12
C LYS A 36 3.81 -2.39 12.36
N MET A 37 2.72 -2.98 12.84
CA MET A 37 1.54 -2.27 13.31
C MET A 37 1.96 -1.16 14.29
N ASP A 38 1.47 0.07 14.12
CA ASP A 38 1.62 1.12 15.12
C ASP A 38 0.62 0.86 16.25
N PRO A 39 1.06 0.59 17.49
CA PRO A 39 0.18 0.29 18.61
C PRO A 39 -0.68 1.48 19.05
N ASN A 40 -0.42 2.70 18.55
CA ASN A 40 -1.19 3.91 18.87
C ASN A 40 -2.28 4.21 17.84
N ILE A 41 -2.31 3.49 16.72
CA ILE A 41 -3.32 3.67 15.66
C ILE A 41 -4.29 2.49 15.76
N ASN A 42 -5.59 2.77 15.61
CA ASN A 42 -6.61 1.72 15.59
C ASN A 42 -6.25 0.67 14.50
N PRO A 43 -6.24 -0.63 14.82
CA PRO A 43 -5.80 -1.66 13.89
C PRO A 43 -6.65 -1.81 12.63
N PHE A 44 -7.90 -1.32 12.63
CA PHE A 44 -8.75 -1.29 11.45
C PHE A 44 -8.36 -0.19 10.45
N PHE A 45 -7.56 0.80 10.86
CA PHE A 45 -7.11 1.92 10.00
C PHE A 45 -5.71 1.71 9.41
N GLN A 46 -5.16 0.51 9.54
CA GLN A 46 -3.81 0.18 9.08
C GLN A 46 -3.85 -1.01 8.13
N GLU A 47 -2.95 -1.02 7.15
CA GLU A 47 -2.80 -2.16 6.25
C GLU A 47 -2.28 -3.39 7.01
N TRP A 48 -2.96 -4.53 6.82
CA TRP A 48 -2.57 -5.78 7.44
C TRP A 48 -1.46 -6.45 6.66
N ASN A 49 -0.35 -6.71 7.35
CA ASN A 49 0.84 -7.36 6.79
C ASN A 49 0.94 -8.84 7.19
N THR A 50 -0.14 -9.38 7.74
CA THR A 50 -0.34 -10.79 8.05
C THR A 50 -0.43 -11.64 6.77
N PRO A 51 -0.06 -12.92 6.80
CA PRO A 51 -0.26 -13.81 5.65
C PRO A 51 -1.72 -13.80 5.20
N TYR A 52 -1.95 -13.63 3.89
CA TYR A 52 -3.29 -13.56 3.29
C TYR A 52 -4.18 -12.40 3.79
N GLU A 53 -3.59 -11.33 4.36
CA GLU A 53 -4.35 -10.18 4.86
C GLU A 53 -5.44 -10.58 5.86
N VAL A 54 -5.15 -11.57 6.72
CA VAL A 54 -6.07 -11.92 7.80
C VAL A 54 -6.08 -10.83 8.89
N PRO A 55 -7.23 -10.54 9.53
CA PRO A 55 -7.25 -9.55 10.60
C PRO A 55 -6.23 -9.88 11.71
N PRO A 56 -5.46 -8.90 12.21
CA PRO A 56 -4.53 -9.09 13.31
C PRO A 56 -5.30 -9.21 14.64
N PHE A 57 -5.99 -10.34 14.85
CA PHE A 57 -6.90 -10.56 15.98
C PHE A 57 -6.26 -10.37 17.37
N LEU A 58 -4.94 -10.49 17.49
CA LEU A 58 -4.22 -10.26 18.74
C LEU A 58 -4.09 -8.77 19.10
N ASP A 59 -4.12 -7.88 18.10
CA ASP A 59 -3.99 -6.44 18.27
C ASP A 59 -5.35 -5.74 18.36
N ILE A 60 -6.41 -6.39 17.86
CA ILE A 60 -7.80 -5.91 17.93
C ILE A 60 -8.35 -6.07 19.35
N LYS A 61 -8.99 -5.02 19.87
CA LYS A 61 -9.59 -4.96 21.20
C LYS A 61 -10.96 -4.31 21.09
N ASP A 62 -11.78 -4.47 22.13
CA ASP A 62 -13.17 -3.99 22.15
C ASP A 62 -13.27 -2.47 21.91
N GLU A 63 -12.29 -1.70 22.39
CA GLU A 63 -12.26 -0.24 22.25
C GLU A 63 -12.02 0.22 20.81
N HIS A 64 -11.56 -0.67 19.93
CA HIS A 64 -11.28 -0.35 18.53
C HIS A 64 -12.53 -0.41 17.65
N TYR A 65 -13.57 -1.14 18.05
CA TYR A 65 -14.75 -1.35 17.19
C TYR A 65 -15.57 -0.08 16.98
N MET A 66 -16.02 0.57 18.05
CA MET A 66 -16.92 1.72 17.91
C MET A 66 -16.30 2.85 17.07
N PRO A 67 -15.04 3.28 17.34
CA PRO A 67 -14.40 4.29 16.51
C PRO A 67 -14.21 3.85 15.05
N ALA A 68 -13.92 2.56 14.81
CA ALA A 68 -13.78 2.04 13.46
C ALA A 68 -15.11 2.03 12.70
N TYR A 69 -16.20 1.64 13.37
CA TYR A 69 -17.54 1.67 12.80
C TYR A 69 -18.00 3.09 12.46
N GLU A 70 -17.83 4.04 13.37
CA GLU A 70 -18.19 5.44 13.14
C GLU A 70 -17.41 6.03 11.95
N GLN A 71 -16.11 5.76 11.88
CA GLN A 71 -15.27 6.21 10.78
C GLN A 71 -15.69 5.55 9.46
N GLY A 72 -15.89 4.24 9.44
CA GLY A 72 -16.32 3.50 8.24
C GLY A 72 -17.69 3.94 7.74
N MET A 73 -18.65 4.21 8.63
CA MET A 73 -19.96 4.76 8.24
C MET A 73 -19.82 6.16 7.63
N LYS A 74 -18.96 7.00 8.21
CA LYS A 74 -18.71 8.35 7.70
C LYS A 74 -18.10 8.31 6.31
N GLU A 75 -17.04 7.53 6.11
CA GLU A 75 -16.37 7.36 4.82
C GLU A 75 -17.32 6.80 3.76
N ASN A 76 -18.10 5.77 4.09
CA ASN A 76 -19.09 5.18 3.20
C ASN A 76 -20.17 6.20 2.77
N LEU A 77 -20.63 7.06 3.67
CA LEU A 77 -21.58 8.12 3.32
C LEU A 77 -20.96 9.18 2.41
N GLU A 78 -19.69 9.54 2.63
CA GLU A 78 -18.96 10.49 1.77
C GLU A 78 -18.80 9.92 0.35
N GLU A 79 -18.51 8.63 0.21
CA GLU A 79 -18.40 7.97 -1.09
C GLU A 79 -19.75 7.85 -1.81
N ILE A 80 -20.82 7.49 -1.09
CA ILE A 80 -22.18 7.46 -1.65
C ILE A 80 -22.60 8.85 -2.14
N ASP A 81 -22.26 9.93 -1.41
CA ASP A 81 -22.60 11.29 -1.83
C ASP A 81 -21.96 11.66 -3.17
N VAL A 82 -20.75 11.16 -3.46
CA VAL A 82 -20.10 11.34 -4.77
C VAL A 82 -20.90 10.65 -5.88
N ILE A 83 -21.41 9.43 -5.63
CA ILE A 83 -22.22 8.67 -6.60
C ILE A 83 -23.56 9.37 -6.83
N VAL A 84 -24.24 9.77 -5.75
CA VAL A 84 -25.56 10.43 -5.80
C VAL A 84 -25.49 11.76 -6.54
N ASN A 85 -24.41 12.52 -6.37
CA ASN A 85 -24.24 13.83 -7.00
C ASN A 85 -23.54 13.77 -8.36
N ASN A 86 -23.34 12.58 -8.95
CA ASN A 86 -22.76 12.45 -10.28
C ASN A 86 -23.69 13.11 -11.34
N PRO A 87 -23.22 14.14 -12.08
CA PRO A 87 -24.06 14.87 -13.05
C PRO A 87 -24.29 14.10 -14.36
N GLU A 88 -23.55 13.01 -14.60
CA GLU A 88 -23.75 12.18 -15.79
C GLU A 88 -25.06 11.38 -15.71
N ALA A 89 -25.56 10.94 -16.86
CA ALA A 89 -26.70 10.04 -16.87
C ALA A 89 -26.34 8.73 -16.14
N PRO A 90 -27.24 8.15 -15.33
CA PRO A 90 -26.94 6.94 -14.60
C PRO A 90 -26.71 5.77 -15.56
N THR A 91 -25.63 5.04 -15.32
CA THR A 91 -25.23 3.83 -16.01
C THR A 91 -24.94 2.73 -14.99
N PHE A 92 -24.82 1.49 -15.45
CA PHE A 92 -24.44 0.40 -14.55
C PHE A 92 -23.08 0.66 -13.89
N ALA A 93 -22.09 1.14 -14.65
CA ALA A 93 -20.75 1.43 -14.16
C ALA A 93 -20.75 2.54 -13.10
N ASN A 94 -21.29 3.72 -13.42
CA ASN A 94 -21.22 4.88 -12.52
C ASN A 94 -22.20 4.83 -11.33
N THR A 95 -23.02 3.79 -11.23
CA THR A 95 -23.99 3.62 -10.13
C THR A 95 -23.78 2.30 -9.42
N ILE A 96 -23.95 1.15 -10.08
CA ILE A 96 -23.93 -0.15 -9.41
C ILE A 96 -22.50 -0.60 -9.12
N GLU A 97 -21.58 -0.47 -10.08
CA GLU A 97 -20.18 -0.86 -9.85
C GLU A 97 -19.51 0.05 -8.80
N GLU A 98 -19.82 1.36 -8.82
CA GLU A 98 -19.32 2.27 -7.78
C GLU A 98 -19.94 2.01 -6.41
N LEU A 99 -21.24 1.71 -6.32
CA LEU A 99 -21.87 1.34 -5.04
C LEU A 99 -21.23 0.08 -4.44
N GLU A 100 -21.00 -0.95 -5.26
CA GLU A 100 -20.32 -2.18 -4.81
C GLU A 100 -18.87 -1.89 -4.36
N ARG A 101 -18.17 -0.97 -5.04
CA ARG A 101 -16.82 -0.56 -4.62
C ARG A 101 -16.82 0.11 -3.25
N THR A 102 -17.82 0.95 -2.98
CA THR A 102 -17.99 1.64 -1.69
C THR A 102 -18.30 0.67 -0.55
N GLU A 103 -19.15 -0.33 -0.77
CA GLU A 103 -19.49 -1.34 0.24
C GLU A 103 -18.28 -2.23 0.66
N ASN A 104 -17.35 -2.48 -0.26
CA ASN A 104 -16.19 -3.33 0.00
C ASN A 104 -15.18 -2.74 1.01
N TYR A 105 -15.18 -1.44 1.27
CA TYR A 105 -14.29 -0.83 2.26
C TYR A 105 -14.77 -1.03 3.70
N PHE A 106 -16.07 -1.21 3.92
CA PHE A 106 -16.64 -1.40 5.26
C PHE A 106 -16.52 -2.84 5.78
N LEU A 107 -16.35 -3.82 4.87
CA LEU A 107 -16.34 -5.25 5.19
C LEU A 107 -14.95 -5.90 5.21
N ARG A 108 -13.87 -5.10 5.15
CA ARG A 108 -12.50 -5.63 5.18
C ARG A 108 -12.09 -6.13 6.56
#